data_AF-A0A527H376-F1
#
_entry.id   AF-A0A527H376-F1
#
_cell.length_a   1.000
_cell.length_b   1.000
_cell.length_c   1.000
_cell.angle_alpha   90.00
_cell.angle_beta   90.00
_cell.angle_gamma   90.00
#
_symmetry.space_group_name_H-M   'P 1'
#
loop_
_entity.id
_entity.type
_entity.pdbx_description
1 polymer ?
#
loop_
_entity_poly.entity_id
_entity_poly.type
_entity_poly.pdbx_seq_one_letter_code
_entity_poly.pdbx_strand_id
1 'polypeptide(L)' 'MVIDTSAILAILKQEPDAPVIAQRLAGNQLMFMSAATLMECGTVVVGRYGAAGTAELRGLLE' A
#
# COMPACT_ATOMS: atom_id res chain seq x y z
N MET A 1 -4.61 4.33 -12.80
CA MET A 1 -4.45 2.95 -12.29
C MET A 1 -5.30 2.75 -11.05
N VAL A 2 -5.85 1.56 -10.82
CA VAL A 2 -6.54 1.21 -9.57
C VAL A 2 -5.57 0.39 -8.71
N ILE A 3 -5.45 0.76 -7.44
CA ILE A 3 -4.52 0.13 -6.49
C ILE A 3 -5.30 -0.86 -5.63
N ASP A 4 -4.74 -2.05 -5.47
CA ASP A 4 -5.22 -3.09 -4.57
C ASP A 4 -4.38 -3.17 -3.28
N THR A 5 -4.94 -3.76 -2.23
CA THR A 5 -4.30 -3.94 -0.91
C THR A 5 -2.94 -4.62 -1.03
N SER A 6 -2.86 -5.66 -1.86
CA SER A 6 -1.64 -6.45 -2.04
C SER A 6 -0.46 -5.63 -2.59
N ALA A 7 -0.71 -4.70 -3.51
CA ALA A 7 0.34 -3.83 -4.08
C ALA A 7 0.96 -2.90 -3.03
N ILE A 8 0.13 -2.39 -2.11
CA ILE A 8 0.60 -1.54 -1.00
C ILE A 8 1.44 -2.38 -0.03
N LEU A 9 0.95 -3.57 0.32
CA LEU A 9 1.66 -4.47 1.24
C LEU A 9 3.00 -4.93 0.65
N ALA A 10 3.07 -5.21 -0.65
CA ALA A 10 4.30 -5.56 -1.32
C ALA A 10 5.37 -4.47 -1.15
N ILE A 11 4.99 -3.20 -1.32
CA ILE A 11 5.89 -2.06 -1.08
C ILE A 11 6.27 -1.93 0.40
N LEU A 12 5.27 -1.95 1.28
CA LEU A 12 5.45 -1.82 2.74
C LEU A 12 6.34 -2.91 3.34
N LYS A 13 6.39 -4.08 2.70
CA LYS A 13 7.15 -5.25 3.18
C LYS A 13 8.34 -5.59 2.29
N GLN A 14 8.67 -4.70 1.36
CA GLN A 14 9.83 -4.83 0.46
C GLN A 14 9.86 -6.22 -0.20
N GLU A 15 8.70 -6.67 -0.66
CA GLU A 15 8.60 -7.91 -1.44
C GLU A 15 9.44 -7.80 -2.72
N PRO A 16 9.85 -8.93 -3.34
CA PRO A 16 10.72 -8.92 -4.51
C PRO A 16 10.22 -8.01 -5.66
N ASP A 17 8.90 -7.91 -5.83
CA ASP A 17 8.27 -7.14 -6.89
C ASP A 17 8.07 -5.65 -6.52
N ALA A 18 8.32 -5.26 -5.26
CA ALA A 18 8.11 -3.90 -4.76
C ALA A 18 8.75 -2.80 -5.63
N PRO A 19 10.00 -2.93 -6.12
CA PRO A 19 10.59 -1.91 -6.98
C PRO A 19 9.82 -1.69 -8.27
N VAL A 20 9.32 -2.77 -8.89
CA VAL A 20 8.55 -2.71 -10.14
C VAL A 20 7.17 -2.11 -9.89
N ILE A 21 6.51 -2.48 -8.79
CA ILE A 21 5.21 -1.92 -8.41
C ILE A 21 5.34 -0.42 -8.12
N ALA A 22 6.35 0.00 -7.35
CA ALA A 22 6.61 1.40 -7.05
C ALA A 22 6.89 2.24 -8.30
N GLN A 23 7.71 1.72 -9.23
CA GLN A 23 7.97 2.39 -10.51
C GLN A 23 6.69 2.58 -11.33
N ARG A 24 5.83 1.55 -11.39
CA ARG A 24 4.54 1.65 -12.09
C ARG A 24 3.63 2.68 -11.45
N LEU A 25 3.56 2.74 -10.12
CA LEU A 25 2.77 3.74 -9.40
C LEU A 25 3.27 5.16 -9.70
N ALA A 26 4.58 5.40 -9.58
CA ALA A 26 5.18 6.71 -9.83
C ALA A 26 5.02 7.21 -11.27
N GLY A 27 4.92 6.30 -12.24
CA GLY A 27 4.72 6.64 -13.66
C GLY A 27 3.26 7.00 -14.03
N ASN A 28 2.29 6.85 -13.13
CA ASN A 28 0.87 7.09 -13.41
C ASN A 28 0.40 8.44 -12.87
N GLN A 29 -0.20 9.27 -13.73
CA GLN A 29 -0.74 10.58 -13.34
C GLN A 29 -1.98 10.50 -12.44
N LEU A 30 -2.77 9.42 -12.55
CA LEU A 30 -3.98 9.22 -11.76
C LEU A 30 -3.98 7.82 -11.14
N MET A 31 -4.13 7.80 -9.82
CA MET A 31 -4.24 6.60 -9.01
C MET A 31 -5.56 6.63 -8.25
N PHE A 32 -6.28 5.51 -8.27
CA PHE A 32 -7.55 5.36 -7.58
C PHE A 32 -7.43 4.20 -6.60
N MET A 33 -8.06 4.34 -5.44
CA MET A 33 -8.19 3.28 -4.44
C MET A 33 -9.61 3.32 -3.92
N SER A 34 -10.25 2.16 -3.82
CA SER A 34 -11.58 2.08 -3.22
C SER A 34 -11.50 2.29 -1.70
N ALA A 35 -12.56 2.84 -1.10
CA ALA A 35 -12.63 2.94 0.36
C ALA A 35 -12.56 1.56 1.06
N ALA A 36 -13.07 0.51 0.39
CA ALA A 36 -12.99 -0.87 0.89
C ALA A 36 -11.53 -1.39 0.87
N THR A 37 -10.76 -1.10 -0.17
CA THR A 37 -9.33 -1.45 -0.26
C THR A 37 -8.52 -0.72 0.81
N LEU A 38 -8.81 0.56 1.06
CA LEU A 38 -8.15 1.30 2.15
C LEU A 38 -8.46 0.66 3.51
N MET A 39 -9.72 0.28 3.75
CA MET A 39 -10.15 -0.38 4.99
C MET A 39 -9.52 -1.76 5.18
N GLU A 40 -9.44 -2.56 4.11
CA GLU A 40 -8.76 -3.86 4.12
C GLU A 40 -7.27 -3.69 4.42
N CYS A 41 -6.59 -2.79 3.71
CA CYS A 41 -5.17 -2.53 3.91
C CYS A 41 -4.88 -2.09 5.34
N GLY A 42 -5.66 -1.15 5.88
CA GLY A 42 -5.58 -0.74 7.28
C GLY A 42 -5.80 -1.90 8.25
N THR A 43 -6.82 -2.73 8.01
CA THR A 43 -7.13 -3.90 8.85
C THR A 43 -5.98 -4.91 8.89
N VAL A 44 -5.42 -5.24 7.72
CA VAL A 44 -4.28 -6.15 7.61
C VAL A 44 -3.05 -5.58 8.29
N VAL A 45 -2.74 -4.29 8.06
CA VAL A 45 -1.56 -3.64 8.62
C VAL A 45 -1.64 -3.55 10.14
N VAL A 46 -2.77 -3.09 10.69
CA VAL A 46 -2.97 -3.04 12.14
C VAL A 46 -2.89 -4.44 12.74
N GLY A 47 -3.55 -5.44 12.14
CA GLY A 47 -3.59 -6.80 12.65
C GLY A 47 -2.25 -7.52 12.63
N ARG A 48 -1.41 -7.29 11.61
CA ARG A 48 -0.12 -7.99 11.44
C ARG A 48 1.09 -7.22 11.97
N TYR A 49 1.03 -5.89 11.95
CA TYR A 49 2.21 -5.03 12.18
C TYR A 49 1.99 -3.94 13.23
N GLY A 50 0.77 -3.83 13.77
CA GLY A 50 0.43 -2.92 14.87
C GLY A 50 0.72 -1.45 14.55
N ALA A 51 1.09 -0.69 15.58
CA ALA A 51 1.31 0.76 15.47
C ALA A 51 2.45 1.13 14.51
N ALA A 52 3.53 0.34 14.48
CA ALA A 52 4.67 0.60 13.60
C ALA A 52 4.26 0.50 12.13
N GLY A 53 3.61 -0.61 11.73
CA GLY A 53 3.13 -0.75 10.36
C GLY A 53 2.06 0.28 9.99
N THR A 54 1.23 0.68 10.96
CA THR A 54 0.23 1.74 10.73
C THR A 54 0.88 3.09 10.41
N ALA A 55 1.98 3.42 11.10
CA ALA A 55 2.75 4.63 10.81
C ALA A 55 3.42 4.57 9.43
N GLU A 56 3.98 3.42 9.05
CA GLU A 56 4.54 3.19 7.71
C GLU A 56 3.48 3.33 6.62
N LEU A 57 2.30 2.74 6.80
CA LEU A 57 1.20 2.82 5.84
C LEU A 57 0.75 4.27 5.65
N ARG A 58 0.62 5.04 6.73
CA ARG A 58 0.25 6.46 6.65
C ARG A 58 1.28 7.25 5.85
N GLY A 59 2.58 7.04 6.11
CA GLY A 59 3.65 7.70 5.36
C GLY A 59 3.73 7.32 3.88
N LEU A 60 3.13 6.21 3.47
CA LEU A 60 3.04 5.80 2.06
C LEU A 60 1.83 6.43 1.33
N LEU A 61 0.78 6.80 2.07
CA LEU A 61 -0.47 7.32 1.51
C LEU A 61 -0.56 8.87 1.49
N GLU A 62 0.33 9.55 2.23
CA GLU A 62 0.50 11.02 2.26
C GLU A 62 1.52 11.49 1.22
#